data_AF-A0A8J6NC74-F1
#
_entry.id   AF-A0A8J6NC74-F1
#
_cell.length_a   1.000
_cell.length_b   1.000
_cell.length_c   1.000
_cell.angle_alpha   90.00
_cell.angle_beta   90.00
_cell.angle_gamma   90.00
#
_symmetry.space_group_name_H-M   'P 1'
#
loop_
_entity.id
_entity.type
_entity.pdbx_description
1 polymer ?
#
loop_
_entity_poly.entity_id
_entity_poly.type
_entity_poly.pdbx_seq_one_letter_code
_entity_poly.pdbx_strand_id
1 'polypeptide(L)'
;MVLARDVMTPDGRVLCGKGTPLTTSIINRILKMEISHIAVEGHPIEIEGEKSIEEELADIQKRFSRVTHIKPLQYIKQRLMHRLVNARKE
;
A
#
# COMPACT_ATOMS: atom_id res chain seq x y z
N MET A 1 11.32 -5.70 -9.16
CA MET A 1 11.21 -5.23 -7.76
C MET A 1 12.54 -4.57 -7.41
N VAL A 2 12.55 -3.28 -7.07
CA VAL A 2 13.75 -2.51 -6.70
C VAL A 2 13.56 -1.90 -5.31
N LEU A 3 14.62 -1.60 -4.57
CA LEU A 3 14.51 -1.02 -3.23
C LEU A 3 14.08 0.46 -3.27
N ALA A 4 13.06 0.82 -2.47
CA ALA A 4 12.58 2.20 -2.35
C ALA A 4 13.38 3.05 -1.36
N ARG A 5 14.07 2.41 -0.42
CA ARG A 5 14.87 3.04 0.62
C ARG A 5 16.15 2.26 0.85
N ASP A 6 17.14 2.94 1.42
CA ASP A 6 18.36 2.29 1.87
C ASP A 6 18.04 1.23 2.94
N VAL A 7 18.56 0.03 2.74
CA VAL A 7 18.50 -1.04 3.74
C VAL A 7 19.73 -0.91 4.61
N MET A 8 19.51 -0.66 5.90
CA MET A 8 20.58 -0.48 6.88
C MET A 8 20.70 -1.71 7.78
N THR A 9 21.92 -2.00 8.23
CA THR A 9 22.16 -2.97 9.30
C THR A 9 21.79 -2.38 10.66
N PRO A 10 21.61 -3.22 11.70
CA PRO A 10 21.40 -2.73 13.07
C PRO A 10 22.50 -1.76 13.54
N ASP A 11 23.73 -1.98 13.07
CA ASP A 11 24.90 -1.13 13.36
C ASP A 11 24.97 0.17 12.53
N GLY A 12 23.92 0.48 11.74
CA GLY A 12 23.83 1.72 10.96
C GLY A 12 24.62 1.75 9.65
N ARG A 13 25.11 0.60 9.15
CA ARG A 13 25.78 0.51 7.85
C ARG A 13 24.78 0.31 6.73
N VAL A 14 24.96 0.99 5.60
CA VAL A 14 24.12 0.79 4.41
C VAL A 14 24.51 -0.53 3.74
N LEU A 15 23.58 -1.47 3.69
CA LEU A 15 23.74 -2.78 3.05
C LEU A 15 23.42 -2.73 1.56
N CYS A 16 22.30 -2.09 1.22
CA CYS A 16 21.85 -1.90 -0.15
C CYS A 16 21.27 -0.49 -0.27
N GLY A 17 21.75 0.28 -1.25
CA GLY A 17 21.23 1.61 -1.51
C GLY A 17 19.86 1.56 -2.19
N LYS A 18 19.10 2.63 -2.06
CA LYS A 18 17.89 2.90 -2.84
C LYS A 18 18.15 2.68 -4.34
N GLY A 19 17.18 2.11 -5.04
CA GLY A 19 17.25 1.79 -6.47
C GLY A 19 17.96 0.46 -6.78
N THR A 20 18.50 -0.24 -5.78
CA THR A 20 19.11 -1.56 -6.01
C THR A 20 18.04 -2.58 -6.41
N PRO A 21 18.21 -3.33 -7.52
CA PRO A 21 17.29 -4.40 -7.91
C PRO A 21 17.34 -5.56 -6.93
N LEU A 22 16.16 -6.05 -6.52
CA LEU A 22 16.03 -7.15 -5.58
C LEU A 22 16.25 -8.49 -6.31
N THR A 23 17.51 -8.92 -6.40
CA THR A 23 17.86 -10.25 -6.92
C THR A 23 17.75 -11.31 -5.82
N THR A 24 17.61 -12.59 -6.19
CA THR A 24 17.58 -13.72 -5.24
C THR A 24 18.80 -13.74 -4.32
N SER A 25 19.98 -13.38 -4.84
CA SER A 25 21.22 -13.25 -4.06
C SER A 25 21.14 -12.16 -3.00
N ILE A 26 20.53 -11.02 -3.30
CA ILE A 26 20.35 -9.90 -2.35
C ILE A 26 19.32 -10.26 -1.29
N ILE A 27 18.21 -10.89 -1.67
CA ILE A 27 17.17 -11.36 -0.73
C ILE A 27 17.78 -12.33 0.29
N ASN A 28 18.55 -13.32 -0.18
CA ASN A 28 19.23 -14.27 0.70
C ASN A 28 20.23 -13.59 1.65
N ARG A 29 20.88 -12.51 1.21
CA ARG A 29 21.79 -11.73 2.05
C ARG A 29 21.04 -10.95 3.14
N ILE A 30 19.93 -10.30 2.77
CA ILE A 30 19.08 -9.54 3.70
C ILE A 30 18.49 -10.49 4.76
N LEU A 31 18.00 -11.66 4.36
CA LEU A 31 17.48 -12.70 5.27
C LEU A 31 18.52 -13.17 6.29
N LYS A 32 19.77 -13.40 5.86
CA LYS A 32 20.86 -13.80 6.76
C LYS A 32 21.22 -12.73 7.80
N MET A 33 20.84 -11.48 7.58
CA MET A 33 21.11 -10.35 8.48
C MET A 33 19.91 -10.03 9.38
N GLU A 34 18.93 -10.93 9.46
CA GLU A 34 17.75 -10.83 10.34
C GLU A 34 16.91 -9.55 10.10
N ILE A 35 16.99 -8.98 8.90
CA ILE A 35 16.17 -7.84 8.50
C ILE A 35 14.77 -8.35 8.18
N SER A 36 13.80 -7.97 9.01
CA SER A 36 12.44 -8.48 8.94
C SER A 36 11.58 -7.85 7.85
N HIS A 37 11.83 -6.57 7.51
CA HIS A 37 11.00 -5.81 6.58
C HIS A 37 11.86 -4.89 5.70
N ILE A 38 11.50 -4.77 4.42
CA ILE A 38 12.14 -3.88 3.44
C ILE A 38 11.09 -3.13 2.62
N ALA A 39 11.41 -1.91 2.19
CA ALA A 39 10.56 -1.11 1.31
C ALA A 39 11.02 -1.23 -0.15
N VAL A 40 10.10 -1.54 -1.06
CA VAL A 40 10.37 -1.68 -2.49
C VAL A 40 9.58 -0.67 -3.32
N GLU A 41 10.14 -0.24 -4.45
CA GLU A 41 9.43 0.62 -5.40
C GLU A 41 8.48 -0.23 -6.25
N GLY A 42 7.27 0.30 -6.43
CA GLY A 42 6.16 -0.36 -7.10
C GLY A 42 4.94 -0.47 -6.20
N HIS A 43 3.78 -0.72 -6.81
CA HIS A 43 2.58 -1.06 -6.06
C HIS A 43 2.75 -2.46 -5.45
N PRO A 44 2.41 -2.66 -4.16
CA PRO A 44 2.53 -3.94 -3.51
C PRO A 44 1.70 -5.01 -4.25
N ILE A 45 2.23 -6.23 -4.25
CA ILE A 45 1.58 -7.44 -4.74
C ILE A 45 0.24 -7.56 -4.03
N GLU A 46 -0.83 -7.83 -4.76
CA GLU A 46 -2.17 -8.09 -4.21
C GLU A 46 -2.05 -9.09 -3.04
N ILE A 47 -2.28 -8.61 -1.82
CA ILE A 47 -2.24 -9.45 -0.63
C ILE A 47 -3.57 -10.22 -0.61
N GLU A 48 -3.55 -11.55 -0.43
CA GLU A 48 -4.79 -12.32 -0.30
C GLU A 48 -5.69 -11.72 0.80
N GLY A 49 -6.86 -11.21 0.40
CA GLY A 49 -7.82 -10.54 1.28
C GLY A 49 -7.83 -9.00 1.22
N GLU A 50 -6.94 -8.38 0.44
CA GLU A 50 -7.01 -6.95 0.14
C GLU A 50 -8.17 -6.69 -0.84
N LYS A 51 -9.13 -5.85 -0.43
CA LYS A 51 -10.24 -5.46 -1.29
C LYS A 51 -9.73 -4.61 -2.45
N SER A 52 -10.21 -4.91 -3.64
CA SER A 52 -10.01 -4.03 -4.78
C SER A 52 -10.66 -2.66 -4.53
N ILE A 53 -10.20 -1.64 -5.24
CA ILE A 53 -10.80 -0.29 -5.20
C ILE A 53 -12.31 -0.37 -5.49
N GLU A 54 -12.70 -1.23 -6.43
CA GLU A 54 -14.10 -1.42 -6.83
C GLU A 54 -14.94 -1.99 -5.67
N GLU A 55 -14.40 -2.98 -4.94
CA GLU A 55 -15.06 -3.56 -3.76
C GLU A 55 -15.17 -2.55 -2.61
N GLU A 56 -14.13 -1.76 -2.36
CA GLU A 56 -14.18 -0.72 -1.32
C GLU A 56 -15.21 0.38 -1.67
N LEU A 57 -15.29 0.78 -2.94
CA LEU A 57 -16.31 1.71 -3.41
C LEU A 57 -17.71 1.11 -3.29
N ALA A 58 -17.89 -0.17 -3.62
CA ALA A 58 -19.15 -0.88 -3.47
C ALA A 58 -19.59 -0.95 -1.99
N ASP A 59 -18.66 -1.18 -1.07
CA ASP A 59 -18.92 -1.17 0.37
C ASP A 59 -19.37 0.21 0.86
N ILE A 60 -18.74 1.29 0.39
CA ILE A 60 -19.20 2.66 0.68
C ILE A 60 -20.62 2.86 0.15
N GLN A 61 -20.90 2.47 -1.10
CA GLN A 61 -22.26 2.58 -1.64
C GLN A 61 -23.28 1.79 -0.80
N LYS A 62 -22.94 0.57 -0.40
CA LYS A 62 -23.79 -0.29 0.44
C LYS A 62 -24.08 0.35 1.80
N ARG A 63 -23.08 0.94 2.47
CA ARG A 63 -23.25 1.63 3.75
C ARG A 63 -24.22 2.81 3.68
N PHE A 64 -24.23 3.52 2.56
CA PHE A 64 -25.09 4.69 2.34
C PHE A 64 -26.41 4.36 1.63
N SER A 65 -26.69 3.09 1.34
CA SER A 65 -27.90 2.64 0.62
C SER A 65 -29.21 3.04 1.29
N ARG A 66 -29.24 3.13 2.62
CA ARG A 66 -30.44 3.46 3.41
C ARG A 66 -30.70 4.97 3.56
N VAL A 67 -29.75 5.81 3.17
CA VAL A 67 -29.77 7.25 3.41
C VAL A 67 -29.72 8.07 2.11
N THR A 68 -30.22 7.49 1.02
CA THR A 68 -30.27 8.11 -0.33
C THR A 68 -31.05 9.42 -0.36
N HIS A 69 -32.09 9.55 0.48
CA HIS A 69 -32.94 10.74 0.58
C HIS A 69 -32.31 11.87 1.42
N ILE A 70 -31.23 11.62 2.16
CA ILE A 70 -30.60 12.59 3.06
C ILE A 70 -29.44 13.28 2.32
N LYS A 71 -29.69 14.48 1.79
CA LYS A 71 -28.71 15.25 0.98
C LYS A 71 -27.34 15.44 1.65
N PRO A 72 -27.24 15.83 2.95
CA PRO A 72 -25.93 15.96 3.61
C PRO A 72 -25.12 14.65 3.63
N LEU A 73 -25.78 13.50 3.84
CA LEU A 73 -25.10 12.20 3.90
C LEU A 73 -24.67 11.75 2.51
N GLN A 74 -25.41 12.09 1.45
CA GLN A 74 -24.97 11.83 0.07
C GLN A 74 -23.74 12.65 -0.30
N TYR A 75 -23.63 13.90 0.17
CA TYR A 75 -22.42 14.71 0.00
C TYR A 75 -21.21 14.07 0.70
N ILE A 76 -21.39 13.58 1.94
CA ILE A 76 -20.32 12.86 2.67
C ILE A 76 -19.90 11.60 1.93
N LYS A 77 -20.85 10.82 1.40
CA LYS A 77 -20.57 9.63 0.58
C LYS A 77 -19.65 9.96 -0.59
N GLN A 78 -19.99 11.00 -1.37
CA GLN A 78 -19.18 11.43 -2.52
C GLN A 78 -17.77 11.87 -2.10
N ARG A 79 -17.64 12.62 -1.00
CA ARG A 79 -16.34 13.03 -0.46
C ARG A 79 -15.48 11.85 -0.02
N LEU A 80 -16.08 10.84 0.61
CA LEU A 80 -15.39 9.61 1.02
C LEU A 80 -14.89 8.83 -0.19
N MET A 81 -15.73 8.64 -1.22
CA MET A 81 -15.34 7.95 -2.45
C MET A 81 -14.19 8.67 -3.16
N HIS A 82 -14.25 10.01 -3.26
CA HIS A 82 -13.19 10.79 -3.89
C HIS A 82 -11.86 10.72 -3.12
N ARG A 83 -11.90 10.73 -1.79
CA ARG A 83 -10.69 10.56 -0.96
C ARG A 83 -10.07 9.18 -1.13
N LEU A 84 -10.90 8.13 -1.22
CA LEU A 84 -10.44 6.76 -1.38
C LEU A 84 -9.71 6.58 -2.73
N VAL A 85 -10.28 7.10 -3.80
CA VAL A 85 -9.65 7.08 -5.13
C VAL A 85 -8.34 7.86 -5.15
N ASN A 86 -8.27 9.00 -4.48
CA ASN A 86 -7.04 9.80 -4.42
C ASN A 86 -5.94 9.13 -3.60
N ALA A 87 -6.28 8.56 -2.44
CA ALA A 87 -5.32 7.88 -1.57
C ALA A 87 -4.68 6.64 -2.22
N ARG A 88 -5.32 6.06 -3.24
CA ARG A 88 -4.81 4.91 -3.99
C ARG A 88 -4.02 5.32 -5.25
N LYS A 89 -4.01 6.62 -5.62
CA LYS A 89 -3.21 7.16 -6.72
C LYS A 89 -1.85 7.71 -6.28
N GLU A 90 -1.69 7.95 -4.98
CA GLU A 90 -0.45 8.41 -4.32
C GLU A 90 0.42 7.22 -3.89
#